data_AF-W1Y554-F1
#
_entry.id   AF-W1Y554-F1
#
_cell.length_a   1.000
_cell.length_b   1.000
_cell.length_c   1.000
_cell.angle_alpha   90.00
_cell.angle_beta   90.00
_cell.angle_gamma   90.00
#
_symmetry.space_group_name_H-M   'P 1'
#
loop_
_entity.id
_entity.type
_entity.pdbx_description
1 polymer ?
#
loop_
_entity_poly.entity_id
_entity_poly.type
_entity_poly.pdbx_seq_one_letter_code
_entity_poly.pdbx_strand_id
1 'polypeptide(L)' 'KRFLLEAQVCQQDCQKRISTAINEVVLHPGKVAHMIEFEVYIDEIFAFSQRSDGLIISTPTGSTAYSLSAGGPILT' A
#
# COMPACT_ATOMS: atom_id res chain seq x y z
N LYS A 1 -17.35 13.14 3.74
CA LYS A 1 -16.79 12.47 4.94
C LYS A 1 -15.56 11.70 4.48
N ARG A 2 -14.39 11.89 5.10
CA ARG A 2 -13.16 11.18 4.69
C ARG A 2 -13.20 9.73 5.21
N PHE A 3 -12.73 8.78 4.41
CA PHE A 3 -12.60 7.38 4.81
C PHE A 3 -11.14 7.03 5.14
N LEU A 4 -10.91 5.91 5.82
CA LEU A 4 -9.59 5.40 6.17
C LEU A 4 -9.35 4.07 5.45
N LEU A 5 -8.09 3.77 5.16
CA LEU A 5 -7.67 2.42 4.80
C LEU A 5 -7.52 1.58 6.06
N GLU A 6 -7.86 0.31 5.96
CA GLU A 6 -7.51 -0.73 6.93
C GLU A 6 -6.51 -1.69 6.27
N ALA A 7 -5.35 -1.87 6.89
CA ALA A 7 -4.33 -2.79 6.43
C ALA A 7 -4.22 -3.96 7.40
N GLN A 8 -4.18 -5.18 6.85
CA GLN A 8 -3.99 -6.40 7.61
C GLN A 8 -2.75 -7.14 7.10
N VAL A 9 -1.85 -7.49 8.01
CA VAL A 9 -0.72 -8.38 7.70
C VAL A 9 -1.08 -9.78 8.18
N CYS A 10 -1.29 -10.68 7.23
CA CYS A 10 -1.61 -12.08 7.46
C CYS A 10 -0.37 -12.95 7.20
N GLN A 11 0.14 -13.63 8.24
CA GLN A 11 1.06 -14.75 8.08
C GLN A 11 0.29 -16.05 8.32
N GLN A 12 0.68 -17.14 7.63
CA GLN A 12 -0.03 -18.43 7.65
C GLN A 12 -0.27 -18.98 9.07
N ASP A 13 0.58 -18.63 10.05
CA ASP A 13 0.55 -19.17 11.41
C ASP A 13 0.62 -18.10 12.53
N CYS A 14 0.40 -16.82 12.21
CA CYS A 14 0.60 -15.73 13.18
C CYS A 14 -0.63 -14.83 13.34
N GLN A 15 -0.73 -14.16 14.49
CA GLN A 15 -1.80 -13.20 14.77
C GLN A 15 -1.84 -12.10 13.70
N LYS A 16 -3.03 -11.85 13.15
CA LYS A 16 -3.25 -10.76 12.20
C LYS A 16 -2.92 -9.43 12.87
N ARG A 17 -1.99 -8.68 12.26
CA ARG A 17 -1.69 -7.30 12.68
C ARG A 17 -2.55 -6.37 11.85
N ILE A 18 -3.39 -5.58 12.51
CA ILE A 18 -4.30 -4.65 11.88
C ILE A 18 -3.87 -3.22 12.21
N SER A 19 -3.91 -2.34 11.22
CA SER A 19 -3.69 -0.90 11.40
C SER A 19 -4.56 -0.10 10.43
N THR A 20 -4.84 1.15 10.75
CA THR A 20 -5.59 2.06 9.90
C THR A 20 -4.72 3.22 9.44
N ALA A 21 -4.99 3.73 8.23
CA ALA A 21 -4.28 4.86 7.65
C ALA A 21 -5.24 5.89 7.09
N ILE A 22 -5.04 7.15 7.45
CA ILE A 22 -5.78 8.27 6.87
C ILE A 22 -5.23 8.67 5.49
N ASN A 23 -3.91 8.57 5.30
CA ASN A 23 -3.25 8.98 4.07
C ASN A 23 -2.93 7.77 3.19
N GLU A 24 -1.92 6.98 3.55
CA GLU A 24 -1.50 5.82 2.77
C GLU A 24 -0.98 4.65 3.60
N VAL A 25 -0.97 3.49 2.96
CA VAL A 25 -0.26 2.28 3.38
C VAL A 25 0.87 2.06 2.39
N VAL A 26 2.09 1.80 2.89
CA VAL A 26 3.27 1.61 2.06
C VAL A 26 3.85 0.22 2.30
N LEU A 27 3.95 -0.58 1.24
CA LEU A 27 4.72 -1.81 1.20
C LEU A 27 6.14 -1.46 0.74
N HIS A 28 7.16 -1.71 1.56
CA HIS A 28 8.57 -1.47 1.20
C HIS A 28 9.50 -2.42 1.99
N PRO A 29 10.73 -2.68 1.52
CA PRO A 29 11.71 -3.45 2.28
C PRO A 29 12.10 -2.73 3.58
N GLY A 30 12.14 -3.46 4.69
CA GLY A 30 12.22 -2.85 6.04
C GLY A 30 13.58 -2.32 6.50
N LYS A 31 14.68 -2.59 5.80
CA LYS A 31 16.04 -2.19 6.25
C LYS A 31 16.96 -1.66 5.16
N VAL A 32 16.98 -2.30 4.00
CA VAL A 32 17.86 -1.92 2.90
C VAL A 32 16.99 -1.77 1.65
N ALA A 33 17.16 -0.68 0.93
CA ALA A 33 16.51 -0.49 -0.35
C ALA A 33 16.92 -1.63 -1.29
N HIS A 34 15.95 -2.46 -1.64
CA HIS A 34 16.11 -3.57 -2.57
C HIS A 34 14.79 -3.78 -3.28
N MET A 35 14.87 -4.11 -4.56
CA MET A 35 13.70 -4.41 -5.38
C MET A 35 12.99 -5.66 -4.85
N ILE A 36 11.72 -5.52 -4.51
CA ILE A 36 10.86 -6.64 -4.12
C ILE A 36 9.94 -7.01 -5.29
N GLU A 37 9.63 -8.29 -5.42
CA GLU A 37 8.62 -8.79 -6.35
C GLU A 37 7.35 -9.12 -5.56
N PHE A 38 6.21 -8.61 -6.01
CA PHE A 38 4.91 -8.88 -5.40
C PHE A 38 3.82 -9.00 -6.47
N GLU A 39 2.76 -9.72 -6.11
CA GLU A 39 1.54 -9.87 -6.89
C GLU A 39 0.44 -9.01 -6.27
N VAL A 40 -0.34 -8.34 -7.11
CA VAL A 40 -1.47 -7.52 -6.71
C VAL A 40 -2.75 -8.21 -7.13
N TYR A 41 -3.63 -8.41 -6.14
CA TYR A 41 -4.97 -8.93 -6.32
C TYR A 41 -5.97 -7.84 -5.93
N ILE A 42 -6.99 -7.63 -6.77
CA ILE A 42 -8.11 -6.70 -6.52
C ILE A 42 -9.38 -7.54 -6.51
N ASP A 43 -10.15 -7.46 -5.43
CA ASP A 43 -11.34 -8.30 -5.23
C ASP A 43 -11.05 -9.79 -5.47
N GLU A 44 -9.92 -10.26 -4.93
CA GLU A 44 -9.40 -11.64 -5.06
C GLU A 44 -9.01 -12.07 -6.49
N ILE A 45 -9.09 -11.16 -7.47
CA ILE A 45 -8.71 -11.41 -8.86
C ILE A 45 -7.29 -10.90 -9.10
N PHE A 46 -6.44 -11.74 -9.70
CA PHE A 46 -5.09 -11.34 -10.11
C PHE A 46 -5.14 -10.15 -11.08
N ALA A 47 -4.46 -9.06 -10.73
CA ALA A 47 -4.35 -7.89 -11.59
C ALA A 47 -3.00 -7.87 -12.32
N PHE A 48 -1.89 -7.90 -11.58
CA PHE A 48 -0.54 -7.88 -12.14
C PHE A 48 0.51 -8.33 -11.11
N SER A 49 1.73 -8.62 -11.59
CA SER A 49 2.94 -8.73 -10.78
C SER A 49 3.90 -7.58 -11.09
N GLN A 50 4.66 -7.15 -10.10
CA GLN A 50 5.58 -6.02 -10.26
C GLN A 50 6.86 -6.20 -9.44
N ARG A 51 7.97 -5.73 -10.01
CA ARG A 51 9.25 -5.54 -9.33
C ARG A 51 9.51 -4.05 -9.11
N SER A 52 9.60 -3.62 -7.85
CA SER A 52 9.86 -2.21 -7.49
C SER A 52 10.43 -2.09 -6.06
N ASP A 53 10.77 -0.87 -5.66
CA ASP A 53 11.15 -0.57 -4.26
C ASP A 53 9.97 -0.66 -3.29
N GLY A 54 8.74 -0.81 -3.80
CA GLY A 54 7.53 -0.86 -3.00
C GLY A 54 6.25 -0.51 -3.76
N LEU A 55 5.16 -0.41 -2.99
CA LEU A 55 3.83 -0.01 -3.45
C LEU A 55 3.19 0.95 -2.45
N ILE A 56 2.61 2.05 -2.95
CA ILE A 56 1.84 3.01 -2.14
C ILE A 56 0.35 2.82 -2.47
N ILE A 57 -0.47 2.57 -1.45
CA ILE A 57 -1.93 2.52 -1.54
C ILE A 57 -2.47 3.71 -0.75
N SER A 58 -3.11 4.66 -1.43
CA SER A 58 -3.46 5.97 -0.84
C SER A 58 -4.96 6.25 -0.90
N THR A 59 -5.48 6.94 0.12
CA THR A 59 -6.82 7.55 0.08
C THR A 59 -6.79 8.83 -0.77
N PRO A 60 -7.96 9.41 -1.13
CA PRO A 60 -7.99 10.74 -1.71
C PRO A 60 -7.34 11.81 -0.81
N THR A 61 -7.39 11.64 0.52
CA THR A 61 -6.73 12.55 1.47
C THR A 61 -5.20 12.42 1.42
N GLY A 62 -4.67 11.21 1.23
CA GLY A 62 -3.24 10.95 1.06
C GLY A 62 -2.70 11.26 -0.34
N SER A 63 -3.56 11.55 -1.32
CA SER A 63 -3.13 11.84 -2.70
C SER A 63 -2.15 13.01 -2.80
N THR A 64 -2.17 13.95 -1.84
CA THR A 64 -1.25 15.09 -1.76
C THR A 64 -0.05 14.86 -0.83
N ALA A 65 0.08 13.68 -0.23
CA ALA A 65 1.15 13.31 0.71
C ALA A 65 2.25 12.53 -0.02
N TYR A 66 2.64 11.34 0.49
CA TYR A 66 3.74 10.59 -0.10
C TYR A 66 3.43 10.12 -1.54
N SER A 67 2.15 9.84 -1.82
CA SER A 67 1.66 9.53 -3.16
C SER A 67 2.07 10.61 -4.19
N LEU A 68 1.92 11.90 -3.85
CA LEU A 68 2.29 13.00 -4.74
C LEU A 68 3.81 13.06 -5.00
N SER A 69 4.61 12.89 -3.95
CA SER A 69 6.07 12.85 -4.06
C SER A 69 6.56 11.70 -4.95
N ALA A 70 5.82 10.58 -4.97
CA ALA A 70 6.07 9.44 -5.84
C ALA A 70 5.50 9.60 -7.27
N GLY A 71 4.93 10.76 -7.61
CA GLY A 71 4.36 11.05 -8.93
C GLY A 71 2.91 10.61 -9.12
N GLY A 72 2.21 10.25 -8.04
CA GLY A 72 0.78 9.93 -8.06
C GLY A 72 -0.10 11.15 -8.35
N PRO A 73 -1.33 10.94 -8.87
CA PRO A 73 -2.26 12.02 -9.17
C PRO A 73 -2.92 12.59 -7.91
N ILE A 74 -3.40 13.84 -8.01
CA ILE A 74 -4.25 14.45 -6.98
C ILE A 74 -5.68 13.95 -7.16
N LEU A 75 -6.32 13.56 -6.06
CA LEU A 75 -7.71 13.10 -6.02
C LEU A 75 -8.56 14.02 -5.14
N THR A 76 -9.85 14.10 -5.45
CA THR A 76 -10.84 14.94 -4.75
C THR A 76 -11.86 14.11 -4.01
#